data_AF-A0A6G3S564-F1
#
_entry.id   AF-A0A6G3S564-F1
#
_cell.length_a   1.000
_cell.length_b   1.000
_cell.length_c   1.000
_cell.angle_alpha   90.00
_cell.angle_beta   90.00
_cell.angle_gamma   90.00
#
_symmetry.space_group_name_H-M   'P 1'
#
loop_
_entity.id
_entity.type
_entity.pdbx_description
1 polymer ?
#
loop_
_entity_poly.entity_id
_entity_poly.type
_entity_poly.pdbx_seq_one_letter_code
_entity_poly.pdbx_strand_id
1 'polypeptide(L)'
;MTRPPRPPDAVEDLLRRHAPQVLGALVRRYGHFDAAEDAVQEALLAAAGQWPGQGIPDNPRGWLIKVASRRLTDALRSESARRLREEAQMRLLPRDAFTTPAPDVPRAPAEDDTLTLLYLCCHPDLSPASQVALTLRAVGGLTTAEIARAYLVP
;
A
#
# COMPACT_ATOMS: atom_id res chain seq x y z
N MET A 1 -38.46 11.66 -33.82
CA MET A 1 -37.24 11.48 -34.63
C MET A 1 -36.05 11.90 -33.79
N THR A 2 -35.39 10.94 -33.14
CA THR A 2 -34.19 11.18 -32.32
C THR A 2 -33.01 11.39 -33.24
N ARG A 3 -32.35 12.55 -33.13
CA ARG A 3 -31.12 12.87 -33.85
C ARG A 3 -30.06 11.81 -33.52
N PRO A 4 -29.31 11.27 -34.51
CA PRO A 4 -28.25 10.32 -34.21
C PRO A 4 -27.24 10.94 -33.23
N PRO A 5 -26.74 10.17 -32.23
CA PRO A 5 -25.76 10.65 -31.28
C PRO A 5 -24.53 11.21 -32.02
N ARG A 6 -23.95 12.29 -31.52
CA ARG A 6 -22.68 12.79 -32.09
C ARG A 6 -21.60 11.71 -31.86
N PRO A 7 -20.56 11.64 -32.71
CA PRO A 7 -19.48 10.66 -32.56
C PRO A 7 -18.88 10.54 -31.13
N PRO A 8 -18.66 11.63 -30.36
CA PRO A 8 -18.27 11.51 -28.94
C PRO A 8 -19.30 10.78 -28.06
N ASP A 9 -20.60 11.02 -28.25
CA ASP A 9 -21.67 10.36 -27.49
C ASP A 9 -21.69 8.84 -27.77
N ALA A 10 -21.43 8.44 -29.02
CA ALA A 10 -21.38 7.03 -29.42
C ALA A 10 -20.18 6.28 -28.82
N VAL A 11 -19.02 6.95 -28.69
CA VAL A 11 -17.83 6.40 -28.03
C VAL A 11 -18.07 6.26 -26.54
N GLU A 12 -18.59 7.30 -25.87
CA GLU A 12 -18.88 7.25 -24.44
C GLU A 12 -19.83 6.10 -24.09
N ASP A 13 -20.92 5.97 -24.84
CA ASP A 13 -21.89 4.89 -24.67
C ASP A 13 -21.26 3.50 -24.82
N LEU A 14 -20.35 3.35 -25.79
CA LEU A 14 -19.64 2.10 -26.03
C LEU A 14 -18.69 1.76 -24.88
N LEU A 15 -17.94 2.76 -24.39
CA LEU A 15 -17.05 2.62 -23.24
C LEU A 15 -17.82 2.24 -21.97
N ARG A 16 -18.93 2.94 -21.69
CA ARG A 16 -19.80 2.67 -20.55
C ARG A 16 -20.34 1.23 -20.56
N ARG A 17 -20.70 0.70 -21.73
CA ARG A 17 -21.14 -0.70 -21.88
C ARG A 17 -20.02 -1.71 -21.64
N HIS A 18 -18.80 -1.43 -22.07
CA HIS A 18 -17.68 -2.38 -21.98
C HIS A 18 -16.96 -2.36 -20.63
N ALA A 19 -16.93 -1.22 -19.93
CA ALA A 19 -16.22 -1.07 -18.65
C ALA A 19 -16.45 -2.23 -17.65
N PRO A 20 -17.70 -2.59 -17.26
CA PRO A 20 -17.92 -3.68 -16.29
C PRO A 20 -17.50 -5.06 -16.83
N GLN A 21 -17.58 -5.27 -18.14
CA GLN A 21 -17.20 -6.54 -18.77
C GLN A 21 -15.68 -6.73 -18.76
N VAL A 22 -14.94 -5.65 -19.02
CA VAL A 22 -13.48 -5.64 -18.99
C VAL A 22 -12.99 -5.80 -17.55
N LEU A 23 -13.56 -5.05 -16.60
CA LEU A 23 -13.25 -5.17 -15.18
C LEU A 23 -13.47 -6.61 -14.69
N GLY A 24 -14.64 -7.19 -14.94
CA GLY A 24 -14.93 -8.57 -14.54
C GLY A 24 -13.97 -9.59 -15.16
N ALA A 25 -13.50 -9.36 -16.39
CA ALA A 25 -12.51 -10.23 -17.03
C ALA A 25 -11.14 -10.14 -16.36
N LEU A 26 -10.69 -8.94 -15.99
CA LEU A 26 -9.42 -8.75 -15.29
C LEU A 26 -9.48 -9.31 -13.87
N VAL A 27 -10.53 -9.01 -13.11
CA VAL A 27 -10.70 -9.51 -11.73
C VAL A 27 -10.68 -11.03 -11.69
N ARG A 28 -11.41 -11.71 -12.60
CA ARG A 28 -11.40 -13.18 -12.68
C ARG A 28 -10.03 -13.76 -13.03
N ARG A 29 -9.21 -13.03 -13.78
CA ARG A 29 -7.91 -13.51 -14.25
C ARG A 29 -6.78 -13.24 -13.26
N TYR A 30 -6.81 -12.09 -12.60
CA TYR A 30 -5.70 -11.60 -11.78
C TYR A 30 -6.01 -11.52 -10.28
N GLY A 31 -7.27 -11.55 -9.87
CA GLY A 31 -7.67 -11.57 -8.45
C GLY A 31 -7.53 -10.25 -7.67
N HIS A 32 -6.99 -9.20 -8.29
CA HIS A 32 -6.80 -7.89 -7.66
C HIS A 32 -7.84 -6.90 -8.17
N PHE A 33 -8.87 -6.59 -7.37
CA PHE A 33 -9.96 -5.69 -7.77
C PHE A 33 -9.46 -4.26 -7.99
N ASP A 34 -8.83 -3.66 -6.98
CA ASP A 34 -8.43 -2.25 -7.01
C ASP A 34 -7.46 -1.97 -8.19
N ALA A 35 -6.42 -2.80 -8.31
CA ALA A 35 -5.46 -2.66 -9.42
C ALA A 35 -6.10 -2.92 -10.80
N ALA A 36 -7.11 -3.79 -10.87
CA ALA A 36 -7.86 -4.00 -12.11
C ALA A 36 -8.76 -2.82 -12.44
N GLU A 37 -9.39 -2.18 -11.45
CA GLU A 37 -10.19 -0.97 -11.62
C GLU A 37 -9.33 0.15 -12.21
N ASP A 38 -8.20 0.45 -11.58
CA ASP A 38 -7.25 1.48 -12.05
C ASP A 38 -6.81 1.21 -13.50
N ALA A 39 -6.43 -0.03 -13.79
CA ALA A 39 -6.00 -0.43 -15.12
C ALA A 39 -7.12 -0.31 -16.18
N VAL A 40 -8.37 -0.55 -15.80
CA VAL A 40 -9.54 -0.33 -16.67
C VAL A 40 -9.76 1.15 -16.90
N GLN A 41 -9.70 1.99 -15.86
CA GLN A 41 -9.85 3.43 -16.01
C GLN A 41 -8.80 4.01 -16.97
N GLU A 42 -7.54 3.62 -16.84
CA GLU A 42 -6.45 3.97 -17.76
C GLU A 42 -6.73 3.53 -19.20
N ALA A 43 -7.28 2.33 -19.40
CA ALA A 43 -7.65 1.85 -20.73
C ALA A 43 -8.81 2.64 -21.34
N LEU A 44 -9.80 3.03 -20.53
CA LEU A 44 -10.93 3.86 -20.95
C LEU A 44 -10.46 5.27 -21.34
N LEU A 45 -9.55 5.88 -20.56
CA LEU A 45 -8.94 7.17 -20.88
C LEU A 45 -8.17 7.12 -22.20
N ALA A 46 -7.37 6.06 -22.41
CA ALA A 46 -6.65 5.85 -23.66
C ALA A 46 -7.60 5.72 -24.86
N ALA A 47 -8.71 4.98 -24.70
CA ALA A 47 -9.73 4.84 -25.73
C ALA A 47 -10.42 6.17 -26.04
N ALA A 48 -10.84 6.91 -25.01
CA ALA A 48 -11.50 8.20 -25.15
C ALA A 48 -10.61 9.24 -25.87
N GLY A 49 -9.29 9.18 -25.64
CA GLY A 49 -8.32 10.03 -26.34
C GLY A 49 -8.00 9.58 -27.77
N GLN A 50 -7.88 8.27 -28.03
CA GLN A 50 -7.39 7.76 -29.32
C GLN A 50 -8.50 7.52 -30.36
N TRP A 51 -9.63 6.95 -29.95
CA TRP A 51 -10.67 6.51 -30.89
C TRP A 51 -11.30 7.64 -31.71
N PRO A 52 -11.52 8.86 -31.19
CA PRO A 52 -12.07 9.95 -32.00
C PRO A 52 -11.20 10.31 -33.22
N GLY A 53 -9.87 10.16 -33.12
CA GLY A 53 -8.94 10.47 -34.20
C GLY A 53 -8.53 9.27 -35.05
N GLN A 54 -8.48 8.07 -34.45
CA GLN A 54 -7.96 6.85 -35.09
C GLN A 54 -9.04 5.85 -35.50
N GLY A 55 -10.29 6.12 -35.13
CA GLY A 55 -11.41 5.20 -35.29
C GLY A 55 -11.54 4.21 -34.13
N ILE A 56 -12.74 3.65 -34.01
CA ILE A 56 -13.04 2.59 -33.04
C ILE A 56 -12.49 1.26 -33.59
N PRO A 57 -11.71 0.49 -32.81
CA PRO A 57 -11.22 -0.83 -33.25
C PRO A 57 -12.37 -1.80 -33.54
N ASP A 58 -12.17 -2.76 -34.46
CA ASP A 58 -13.17 -3.79 -34.81
C ASP A 58 -13.64 -4.61 -33.59
N ASN A 59 -12.77 -4.80 -32.60
CA ASN A 59 -13.09 -5.42 -31.32
C ASN A 59 -12.74 -4.47 -30.16
N PRO A 60 -13.66 -3.54 -29.79
CA PRO A 60 -13.42 -2.55 -28.74
C PRO A 60 -13.15 -3.19 -27.38
N ARG A 61 -13.93 -4.22 -27.01
CA ARG A 61 -13.75 -4.95 -25.75
C ARG A 61 -12.40 -5.65 -25.68
N GLY A 62 -11.99 -6.33 -26.75
CA GLY A 62 -10.70 -7.00 -26.83
C GLY A 62 -9.53 -6.02 -26.75
N TRP A 63 -9.66 -4.86 -27.39
CA TRP A 63 -8.68 -3.78 -27.28
C TRP A 63 -8.56 -3.28 -25.83
N LEU A 64 -9.69 -3.01 -25.16
CA LEU A 64 -9.71 -2.57 -23.76
C LEU A 64 -9.08 -3.60 -22.82
N ILE A 65 -9.44 -4.89 -22.96
CA ILE A 65 -8.83 -5.98 -22.17
C ILE A 65 -7.32 -6.01 -22.39
N LYS A 66 -6.84 -5.86 -23.63
CA LYS A 66 -5.42 -5.88 -23.96
C LYS A 66 -4.67 -4.71 -23.31
N VAL A 67 -5.20 -3.50 -23.41
CA VAL A 67 -4.60 -2.29 -22.82
C VAL A 67 -4.60 -2.38 -21.30
N ALA A 68 -5.74 -2.70 -20.69
CA ALA A 68 -5.87 -2.84 -19.24
C ALA A 68 -4.95 -3.96 -18.69
N SER A 69 -4.88 -5.12 -19.36
CA SER A 69 -4.00 -6.21 -18.92
C SER A 69 -2.52 -5.82 -18.92
N ARG A 70 -2.08 -5.01 -19.90
CA ARG A 70 -0.71 -4.48 -19.94
C ARG A 70 -0.47 -3.54 -18.77
N ARG A 71 -1.35 -2.56 -18.57
CA ARG A 71 -1.29 -1.61 -17.44
C ARG A 71 -1.23 -2.30 -16.09
N LEU A 72 -2.10 -3.28 -15.86
CA LEU A 72 -2.11 -4.07 -14.63
C LEU A 72 -0.80 -4.84 -14.43
N THR A 73 -0.29 -5.49 -15.48
CA THR A 73 0.96 -6.23 -15.39
C THR A 73 2.13 -5.30 -15.06
N ASP A 74 2.18 -4.11 -15.66
CA ASP A 74 3.22 -3.13 -15.40
C ASP A 74 3.12 -2.57 -13.97
N ALA A 75 1.92 -2.34 -13.47
CA ALA A 75 1.69 -1.92 -12.08
C ALA A 75 2.17 -2.98 -11.08
N LEU A 76 1.80 -4.25 -11.27
CA LEU A 76 2.23 -5.37 -10.40
C LEU A 76 3.76 -5.57 -10.43
N ARG A 77 4.40 -5.36 -11.59
CA ARG A 77 5.86 -5.38 -11.71
C ARG A 77 6.53 -4.22 -10.99
N SER A 78 5.97 -3.01 -11.15
CA SER A 78 6.48 -1.82 -10.47
C SER A 78 6.38 -1.96 -8.94
N GLU A 79 5.25 -2.46 -8.45
CA GLU A 79 5.02 -2.68 -7.03
C GLU A 79 5.98 -3.73 -6.46
N SER A 80 6.15 -4.87 -7.14
CA SER A 80 7.11 -5.90 -6.69
C SER A 80 8.56 -5.39 -6.69
N ALA A 81 8.96 -4.63 -7.72
CA ALA A 81 10.28 -4.00 -7.77
C ALA A 81 10.46 -2.91 -6.69
N ARG A 82 9.38 -2.20 -6.30
CA ARG A 82 9.40 -1.25 -5.18
C ARG A 82 9.60 -1.99 -3.86
N ARG A 83 8.78 -3.00 -3.58
CA ARG A 83 8.87 -3.81 -2.34
C ARG A 83 10.26 -4.42 -2.17
N LEU A 84 10.84 -4.98 -3.24
CA LEU A 84 12.19 -5.54 -3.20
C LEU A 84 13.26 -4.49 -2.85
N ARG A 85 13.13 -3.25 -3.36
CA ARG A 85 14.03 -2.15 -3.03
C ARG A 85 13.88 -1.70 -1.58
N GLU A 86 12.65 -1.60 -1.09
CA GLU A 86 12.35 -1.25 0.31
C GLU A 86 12.90 -2.31 1.26
N GLU A 87 12.72 -3.60 0.96
CA GLU A 87 13.29 -4.71 1.73
C GLU A 87 14.82 -4.70 1.71
N ALA A 88 15.44 -4.45 0.55
CA ALA A 88 16.89 -4.34 0.44
C ALA A 88 17.43 -3.16 1.24
N GLN A 89 16.74 -2.02 1.21
CA GLN A 89 17.11 -0.84 2.00
C GLN A 89 16.96 -1.12 3.51
N MET A 90 15.88 -1.78 3.93
CA MET A 90 15.67 -2.18 5.32
C MET A 90 16.76 -3.13 5.84
N ARG A 91 17.30 -4.01 4.98
CA ARG A 91 18.45 -4.86 5.35
C ARG A 91 19.78 -4.11 5.46
N LEU A 92 19.91 -2.98 4.77
CA LEU A 92 21.12 -2.15 4.78
C LEU A 92 21.11 -1.13 5.93
N LEU A 93 19.94 -0.82 6.49
CA LEU A 93 19.81 0.02 7.67
C LEU A 93 20.44 -0.70 8.88
N PRO A 94 21.42 -0.08 9.57
CA PRO A 94 21.87 -0.54 10.90
C PRO A 94 20.66 -0.76 11.81
N ARG A 95 20.69 -1.77 12.69
CA ARG A 95 19.60 -2.03 13.65
C ARG A 95 19.23 -0.80 14.47
N ASP A 96 20.20 0.08 14.63
CA ASP A 96 20.17 1.28 15.45
C ASP A 96 19.75 2.53 14.64
N ALA A 97 19.51 2.41 13.34
CA ALA A 97 19.23 3.55 12.46
C ALA A 97 17.90 4.25 12.75
N PHE A 98 16.98 3.56 13.43
CA PHE A 98 15.72 4.15 13.92
C PHE A 98 15.82 4.67 15.37
N THR A 99 16.96 4.45 16.05
CA THR A 99 17.20 4.86 17.44
C THR A 99 18.39 5.81 17.61
N THR A 100 19.19 6.02 16.56
CA THR A 100 20.40 6.85 16.60
C THR A 100 20.21 8.07 15.70
N PRO A 101 20.18 9.30 16.23
CA PRO A 101 20.06 10.50 15.42
C PRO A 101 21.24 10.65 14.46
N ALA A 102 21.01 11.24 13.28
CA ALA A 102 22.06 11.54 12.32
C ALA A 102 23.09 12.53 12.90
N PRO A 103 24.39 12.41 12.55
CA PRO A 103 25.48 13.10 13.24
C PRO A 103 25.43 14.64 13.21
N ASP A 104 24.69 15.22 12.27
CA ASP A 104 24.72 16.66 11.97
C ASP A 104 23.39 17.38 12.24
N VAL A 105 22.41 16.71 12.84
CA VAL A 105 21.13 17.35 13.23
C VAL A 105 21.32 17.93 14.63
N PRO A 106 21.08 19.24 14.86
CA PRO A 106 21.12 19.80 16.21
C PRO A 106 20.16 18.99 17.07
N ARG A 107 20.72 18.35 18.11
CA ARG A 107 19.98 17.50 19.04
C ARG A 107 18.74 18.27 19.48
N ALA A 108 17.55 17.84 19.05
CA ALA A 108 16.32 18.32 19.64
C ALA A 108 16.46 18.14 21.17
N PRO A 109 15.92 19.05 22.01
CA PRO A 109 16.00 18.87 23.47
C PRO A 109 15.58 17.43 23.77
N ALA A 110 16.48 16.69 24.45
CA ALA A 110 16.49 15.23 24.51
C ALA A 110 15.07 14.67 24.42
N GLU A 111 14.74 14.07 23.27
CA GLU A 111 13.42 13.49 23.09
C GLU A 111 13.16 12.53 24.25
N ASP A 112 11.97 12.65 24.83
CA ASP A 112 11.53 11.76 25.89
C ASP A 112 11.32 10.37 25.27
N ASP A 113 12.37 9.55 25.30
CA ASP A 113 12.40 8.19 24.75
C ASP A 113 11.45 7.22 25.48
N THR A 114 10.71 7.68 26.49
CA THR A 114 9.77 6.87 27.28
C THR A 114 8.71 6.19 26.41
N LEU A 115 8.22 6.85 25.35
CA LEU A 115 7.25 6.24 24.42
C LEU A 115 7.89 5.12 23.57
N THR A 116 9.12 5.33 23.11
CA THR A 116 9.89 4.30 22.38
C THR A 116 10.14 3.09 23.27
N LEU A 117 10.54 3.31 24.53
CA LEU A 117 10.72 2.24 25.51
C LEU A 117 9.41 1.51 25.83
N LEU A 118 8.29 2.24 25.99
CA LEU A 118 6.98 1.63 26.20
C LEU A 118 6.59 0.72 25.02
N TYR A 119 6.81 1.18 23.79
CA TYR A 119 6.52 0.39 22.58
C TYR A 119 7.33 -0.91 22.53
N LEU A 120 8.63 -0.85 22.83
CA LEU A 120 9.49 -2.04 22.89
C LEU A 120 9.04 -3.02 23.98
N CYS A 121 8.60 -2.52 25.14
CA CYS A 121 8.07 -3.35 26.22
C CYS A 121 6.78 -4.08 25.81
N CYS A 122 5.99 -3.56 24.86
CA CYS A 122 4.74 -4.16 24.38
C CYS A 122 4.91 -5.13 23.21
N HIS A 123 6.14 -5.57 22.88
CA HIS A 123 6.40 -6.45 21.73
C HIS A 123 5.69 -7.82 21.86
N PRO A 124 5.05 -8.34 20.78
CA PRO A 124 4.24 -9.57 20.84
C PRO A 124 5.05 -10.84 21.17
N ASP A 125 6.36 -10.85 20.90
CA ASP A 125 7.23 -11.99 21.27
C ASP A 125 7.51 -12.10 22.78
N LEU A 126 7.15 -11.08 23.56
CA LEU A 126 7.28 -11.09 25.02
C LEU A 126 6.01 -11.65 25.66
N SER A 127 6.18 -12.44 26.73
CA SER A 127 5.03 -12.87 27.54
C SER A 127 4.36 -11.65 28.20
N PRO A 128 3.04 -11.66 28.46
CA PRO A 128 2.36 -10.55 29.13
C PRO A 128 3.00 -10.15 30.46
N ALA A 129 3.50 -11.14 31.22
CA ALA A 129 4.22 -10.89 32.47
C ALA A 129 5.56 -10.16 32.23
N SER A 130 6.30 -10.54 31.18
CA SER A 130 7.54 -9.88 30.78
C SER A 130 7.30 -8.45 30.30
N GLN A 131 6.24 -8.21 29.51
CA GLN A 131 5.87 -6.89 29.03
C GLN A 131 5.64 -5.92 30.21
N VAL A 132 4.81 -6.33 31.17
CA VAL A 132 4.49 -5.49 32.35
C VAL A 132 5.72 -5.28 33.24
N ALA A 133 6.53 -6.31 33.50
CA ALA A 133 7.74 -6.16 34.31
C ALA A 133 8.78 -5.22 33.67
N LEU A 134 8.95 -5.31 32.33
CA LEU A 134 9.85 -4.42 31.58
C LEU A 134 9.32 -2.98 31.59
N THR A 135 8.01 -2.76 31.43
CA THR A 135 7.41 -1.43 31.53
C THR A 135 7.63 -0.83 32.92
N LEU A 136 7.35 -1.57 34.00
CA LEU A 136 7.56 -1.08 35.38
C LEU A 136 9.02 -0.70 35.65
N ARG A 137 9.98 -1.43 35.06
CA ARG A 137 11.41 -1.16 35.23
C ARG A 137 11.90 0.00 34.38
N ALA A 138 11.67 -0.05 33.07
CA ALA A 138 12.29 0.83 32.09
C ALA A 138 11.54 2.17 31.95
N VAL A 139 10.22 2.17 32.14
CA VAL A 139 9.37 3.36 32.05
C VAL A 139 8.93 3.84 33.43
N GLY A 140 8.54 2.91 34.30
CA GLY A 140 8.10 3.22 35.67
C GLY A 140 9.22 3.54 36.66
N GLY A 141 10.47 3.16 36.34
CA GLY A 141 11.62 3.39 37.21
C GLY A 141 11.66 2.53 38.49
N LEU A 142 10.83 1.48 38.58
CA LEU A 142 10.78 0.62 39.77
C LEU A 142 12.02 -0.27 39.87
N THR A 143 12.47 -0.48 41.11
CA THR A 143 13.50 -1.47 41.42
C THR A 143 12.96 -2.89 41.26
N THR A 144 13.87 -3.86 41.12
CA THR A 144 13.51 -5.28 41.03
C THR A 144 12.70 -5.74 42.25
N ALA A 145 13.04 -5.23 43.44
CA ALA A 145 12.34 -5.56 44.69
C ALA A 145 10.94 -4.93 44.79
N GLU A 146 10.70 -3.77 44.17
CA GLU A 146 9.37 -3.18 44.07
C GLU A 146 8.50 -3.93 43.06
N ILE A 147 9.08 -4.36 41.95
CA ILE A 147 8.41 -5.20 40.96
C ILE A 147 8.06 -6.57 41.57
N ALA A 148 9.00 -7.23 42.26
CA ALA A 148 8.73 -8.51 42.92
C ALA A 148 7.55 -8.42 43.90
N ARG A 149 7.51 -7.36 44.71
CA ARG A 149 6.37 -7.06 45.59
C ARG A 149 5.06 -6.84 44.83
N ALA A 150 5.08 -6.15 43.69
CA ALA A 150 3.90 -5.96 42.84
C ALA A 150 3.36 -7.28 42.26
N TYR A 151 4.25 -8.25 42.01
CA TYR A 151 3.90 -9.59 41.55
C TYR A 151 3.69 -10.61 42.67
N LEU A 152 3.76 -10.20 43.94
CA LEU A 152 3.64 -11.08 45.11
C LEU A 152 4.63 -12.26 45.10
N VAL A 153 5.82 -12.04 44.56
CA VAL A 153 6.94 -12.98 44.56
C VAL A 153 8.09 -12.43 45.42
N PRO A 154 8.90 -13.32 46.04
CA PRO A 154 9.97 -12.92 46.96
C PRO A 154 11.10 -12.13 46.28
#